data_AF-A0A9D8L786-F1
#
_entry.id   AF-A0A9D8L786-F1
#
_cell.length_a   1.000
_cell.length_b   1.000
_cell.length_c   1.000
_cell.angle_alpha   90.00
_cell.angle_beta   90.00
_cell.angle_gamma   90.00
#
_symmetry.space_group_name_H-M   'P 1'
#
loop_
_entity.id
_entity.type
_entity.pdbx_description
1 polymer ?
#
loop_
_entity_poly.entity_id
_entity_poly.type
_entity_poly.pdbx_seq_one_letter_code
_entity_poly.pdbx_strand_id
1 'polypeptide(L)'
;YAVVREAYADRAYLPNGLLVPRSAPGAVLHDPADIAGRAVRLARAGELLAIDGSVIRTASRSLCIHGDTAEAVAIARAVRQALEDAGIGIASPY
;
A
#
# COMPACT_ATOMS: atom_id res chain seq x y z
N TYR A 1 -5.61 -20.87 13.75
CA TYR A 1 -5.00 -20.53 12.44
C TYR A 1 -4.20 -19.25 12.58
N ALA A 2 -3.06 -19.13 11.92
CA ALA A 2 -2.32 -17.88 11.87
C ALA A 2 -3.05 -16.86 10.98
N VAL A 3 -3.03 -15.58 11.35
CA VAL A 3 -3.66 -14.48 10.61
C VAL A 3 -2.57 -13.52 10.14
N VAL A 4 -2.62 -13.15 8.86
CA VAL A 4 -1.74 -12.14 8.26
C VAL A 4 -2.57 -10.88 8.01
N ARG A 5 -2.13 -9.75 8.57
CA ARG A 5 -2.79 -8.45 8.34
C ARG A 5 -2.36 -7.90 6.98
N GLU A 6 -3.34 -7.52 6.17
CA GLU A 6 -3.14 -6.93 4.84
C GLU A 6 -3.29 -5.40 4.89
N ALA A 7 -2.53 -4.71 4.04
CA ALA A 7 -2.76 -3.32 3.65
C ALA A 7 -2.95 -3.23 2.14
N TYR A 8 -3.47 -2.11 1.63
CA TYR A 8 -3.70 -1.88 0.20
C TYR A 8 -2.84 -0.71 -0.28
N ALA A 9 -1.96 -0.96 -1.24
CA ALA A 9 -0.97 0.03 -1.70
C ALA A 9 -1.63 1.19 -2.45
N ASP A 10 -2.62 0.86 -3.26
CA ASP A 10 -3.30 1.69 -4.26
C ASP A 10 -4.66 2.21 -3.81
N ARG A 11 -5.00 2.04 -2.52
CA ARG A 11 -6.24 2.56 -1.94
C ARG A 11 -5.95 3.68 -0.94
N ALA A 12 -6.79 4.71 -0.99
CA ALA A 12 -6.80 5.74 0.03
C ALA A 12 -7.47 5.23 1.31
N TYR A 13 -6.97 5.71 2.45
CA TYR A 13 -7.49 5.38 3.77
C TYR A 13 -8.18 6.59 4.39
N LEU A 14 -9.22 6.34 5.17
CA LEU A 14 -9.77 7.28 6.14
C LEU A 14 -8.91 7.27 7.41
N PRO A 15 -8.93 8.34 8.22
CA PRO A 15 -8.10 8.45 9.45
C PRO A 15 -8.36 7.32 10.46
N ASN A 16 -9.55 6.73 10.43
CA ASN A 16 -9.92 5.59 11.28
C ASN A 16 -9.38 4.24 10.78
N GLY A 17 -8.56 4.22 9.73
CA GLY A 17 -7.95 3.01 9.18
C GLY A 17 -8.84 2.23 8.19
N LEU A 18 -10.07 2.67 7.94
CA LEU A 18 -10.92 2.08 6.90
C LEU A 18 -10.51 2.60 5.52
N LEU A 19 -10.81 1.85 4.47
CA LEU A 19 -10.62 2.32 3.10
C LEU A 19 -11.66 3.39 2.74
N VAL A 20 -11.23 4.38 1.96
CA VAL A 20 -12.16 5.32 1.30
C VAL A 20 -13.06 4.52 0.33
N PRO A 21 -14.39 4.74 0.33
CA PRO A 21 -15.30 4.07 -0.60
C PRO A 21 -14.86 4.25 -2.06
N ARG A 22 -14.88 3.18 -2.87
CA ARG A 22 -14.36 3.21 -4.25
C ARG A 22 -15.01 4.28 -5.14
N SER A 23 -16.26 4.66 -4.88
CA SER A 23 -16.99 5.69 -5.63
C SER A 23 -16.58 7.12 -5.30
N ALA A 24 -15.82 7.34 -4.22
CA ALA A 24 -15.40 8.67 -3.81
C ALA A 24 -14.18 9.15 -4.63
N PRO A 25 -14.08 10.45 -4.93
CA PRO A 25 -12.87 11.02 -5.53
C PRO A 25 -11.61 10.71 -4.71
N GLY A 26 -10.54 10.31 -5.39
CA GLY A 26 -9.26 9.98 -4.74
C GLY A 26 -9.24 8.65 -3.97
N ALA A 27 -10.28 7.80 -4.09
CA ALA A 27 -10.33 6.50 -3.41
C ALA A 27 -9.30 5.48 -3.92
N VAL A 28 -8.89 5.63 -5.18
CA VAL A 28 -7.89 4.80 -5.87
C VAL A 28 -6.72 5.72 -6.26
N LEU A 29 -5.51 5.27 -5.94
CA LEU A 29 -4.27 5.93 -6.32
C LEU A 29 -3.79 5.34 -7.65
N HIS A 30 -3.26 6.20 -8.52
CA HIS A 30 -2.83 5.80 -9.87
C HIS A 30 -1.35 6.03 -10.12
N ASP A 31 -0.70 6.92 -9.36
CA ASP A 31 0.72 7.23 -9.55
C ASP A 31 1.61 6.11 -8.97
N PRO A 32 2.40 5.40 -9.80
CA PRO A 32 3.25 4.32 -9.32
C PRO A 32 4.33 4.76 -8.33
N ALA A 33 4.87 5.98 -8.46
CA ALA A 33 5.92 6.49 -7.57
C ALA A 33 5.35 6.80 -6.18
N ASP A 34 4.18 7.44 -6.12
CA ASP A 34 3.50 7.70 -4.85
C ASP A 34 3.15 6.39 -4.12
N ILE A 35 2.63 5.40 -4.85
CA ILE A 35 2.26 4.10 -4.30
C ILE A 35 3.51 3.33 -3.83
N ALA A 36 4.62 3.38 -4.58
CA ALA A 36 5.88 2.79 -4.18
C ALA A 36 6.44 3.42 -2.90
N GLY A 37 6.38 4.76 -2.78
CA GLY A 37 6.79 5.46 -1.55
C GLY A 37 5.95 5.04 -0.33
N ARG A 38 4.64 4.84 -0.51
CA ARG A 38 3.74 4.32 0.54
C ARG A 38 4.11 2.91 0.95
N ALA A 39 4.44 2.04 0.00
CA ALA A 39 4.87 0.67 0.30
C ALA A 39 6.15 0.63 1.13
N VAL A 40 7.15 1.44 0.78
CA VAL A 40 8.41 1.56 1.54
C VAL A 40 8.15 2.11 2.94
N ARG A 41 7.30 3.14 3.07
CA ARG A 41 6.91 3.69 4.38
C ARG A 41 6.25 2.63 5.26
N LEU A 42 5.30 1.88 4.71
CA LEU A 42 4.65 0.80 5.43
C LEU A 42 5.66 -0.24 5.91
N ALA A 43 6.55 -0.70 5.02
CA ALA A 43 7.49 -1.76 5.34
C ALA A 43 8.57 -1.32 6.35
N ARG A 44 9.02 -0.05 6.32
CA ARG A 44 10.02 0.47 7.26
C ARG A 44 9.45 0.90 8.61
N ALA A 45 8.32 1.62 8.59
CA ALA A 45 7.80 2.31 9.77
C ALA A 45 6.47 1.72 10.29
N GLY A 46 5.83 0.83 9.53
CA GLY A 46 4.49 0.36 9.87
C GLY A 46 3.43 1.45 9.72
N GLU A 47 3.63 2.39 8.78
CA GLU A 47 2.81 3.59 8.64
C GLU A 47 2.17 3.72 7.25
N LEU A 48 0.92 4.19 7.25
CA LEU A 48 0.17 4.62 6.07
C LEU A 48 -0.27 6.07 6.25
N LEU A 49 -0.46 6.78 5.14
CA LEU A 49 -1.10 8.09 5.14
C LEU A 49 -2.57 7.95 4.73
N ALA A 50 -3.44 8.49 5.57
CA ALA A 50 -4.85 8.72 5.25
C ALA A 50 -5.00 9.85 4.22
N ILE A 51 -6.20 9.97 3.64
CA ILE A 51 -6.53 10.96 2.61
C ILE A 51 -6.45 12.42 3.12
N ASP A 52 -6.54 12.63 4.43
CA ASP A 52 -6.37 13.94 5.09
C ASP A 52 -4.92 14.21 5.53
N GLY A 53 -3.99 13.29 5.23
CA GLY A 53 -2.58 13.38 5.62
C GLY A 53 -2.27 12.85 7.03
N SER A 54 -3.26 12.40 7.80
CA SER A 54 -3.02 11.78 9.10
C SER A 54 -2.28 10.44 8.97
N VAL A 55 -1.48 10.11 9.98
CA VAL A 55 -0.67 8.88 10.01
C VAL A 55 -1.46 7.77 10.68
N ILE A 56 -1.61 6.64 9.98
CA ILE A 56 -2.18 5.40 10.51
C ILE A 56 -1.04 4.43 10.79
N ARG A 57 -0.93 3.95 12.04
CA ARG A 57 -0.01 2.87 12.39
C ARG A 57 -0.68 1.51 12.21
N THR A 58 0.03 0.59 11.60
CA THR A 58 -0.45 -0.77 11.35
C THR A 58 0.66 -1.80 11.52
N ALA A 59 0.26 -3.02 11.86
CA ALA A 59 1.11 -4.21 11.88
C ALA A 59 0.86 -5.11 10.65
N SER A 60 0.46 -4.52 9.52
CA SER A 60 0.28 -5.23 8.25
C SER A 60 1.60 -5.88 7.81
N ARG A 61 1.51 -7.12 7.36
CA ARG A 61 2.63 -7.94 6.88
C ARG A 61 2.46 -8.40 5.43
N SER A 62 1.29 -8.15 4.84
CA SER A 62 1.02 -8.29 3.41
C SER A 62 0.56 -6.95 2.84
N LEU A 63 0.86 -6.73 1.56
CA LEU A 63 0.47 -5.54 0.80
C LEU A 63 -0.20 -5.96 -0.51
N CYS A 64 -1.48 -5.61 -0.65
CA CYS A 64 -2.26 -5.85 -1.85
C CYS A 64 -2.01 -4.76 -2.89
N ILE A 65 -1.90 -5.17 -4.15
CA ILE A 65 -1.87 -4.32 -5.35
C ILE A 65 -2.93 -4.89 -6.30
N HIS A 66 -3.84 -4.05 -6.78
CA HIS A 66 -4.88 -4.51 -7.68
C HIS A 66 -4.35 -4.71 -9.10
N GLY A 67 -4.93 -5.69 -9.80
CA GLY A 67 -4.62 -6.03 -11.19
C GLY A 67 -5.63 -5.48 -12.21
N ASP A 68 -6.60 -4.68 -11.78
CA ASP A 68 -7.79 -4.29 -12.56
C ASP A 68 -7.71 -2.88 -13.18
N THR A 69 -6.58 -2.19 -13.04
CA THR A 69 -6.32 -0.87 -13.63
C THR A 69 -5.30 -0.93 -14.77
N ALA A 70 -5.30 0.07 -15.66
CA ALA A 70 -4.33 0.14 -16.75
C ALA A 70 -2.88 0.27 -16.23
N GLU A 71 -2.71 0.88 -15.06
CA GLU A 71 -1.42 1.12 -14.41
C GLU A 71 -0.95 -0.06 -13.55
N ALA A 72 -1.76 -1.11 -13.35
CA ALA A 72 -1.51 -2.17 -12.38
C ALA A 72 -0.10 -2.80 -12.47
N VAL A 73 0.35 -3.11 -13.69
CA VAL A 73 1.69 -3.68 -13.91
C VAL A 73 2.79 -2.67 -13.60
N ALA A 74 2.58 -1.39 -13.94
CA ALA A 74 3.54 -0.34 -13.64
C ALA A 74 3.64 -0.11 -12.11
N ILE A 75 2.51 -0.11 -11.41
CA ILE A 75 2.44 -0.02 -9.95
C ILE A 75 3.18 -1.19 -9.31
N ALA A 76 2.88 -2.43 -9.71
CA ALA A 76 3.53 -3.62 -9.16
C ALA A 76 5.04 -3.61 -9.35
N ARG A 77 5.53 -3.16 -10.53
CA ARG A 77 6.97 -3.02 -10.80
C ARG A 77 7.61 -1.93 -9.93
N ALA A 78 6.98 -0.76 -9.84
CA ALA A 78 7.50 0.35 -9.05
C ALA A 78 7.58 0.00 -7.56
N VAL A 79 6.53 -0.62 -7.01
CA VAL A 79 6.51 -1.08 -5.61
C VAL A 79 7.62 -2.10 -5.36
N ARG A 80 7.75 -3.12 -6.23
CA ARG A 80 8.80 -4.14 -6.08
C ARG A 80 10.20 -3.51 -6.10
N GLN A 81 10.49 -2.69 -7.11
CA GLN A 81 11.79 -2.04 -7.26
C GLN A 81 12.12 -1.18 -6.04
N ALA A 82 11.18 -0.35 -5.58
CA ALA A 82 11.41 0.53 -4.44
C ALA A 82 11.66 -0.23 -3.12
N LEU A 83 10.97 -1.36 -2.91
CA LEU A 83 11.23 -2.23 -1.75
C LEU A 83 12.62 -2.88 -1.84
N GLU A 84 13.00 -3.39 -3.00
CA GLU A 84 14.32 -4.00 -3.23
C GLU A 84 15.46 -2.98 -3.08
N ASP A 85 15.31 -1.77 -3.64
CA ASP A 85 16.26 -0.66 -3.50
C ASP A 85 16.38 -0.19 -2.04
N ALA A 86 15.29 -0.32 -1.27
CA ALA A 86 15.28 -0.07 0.16
C ALA A 86 15.90 -1.23 0.99
N GLY A 87 16.34 -2.32 0.36
CA GLY A 87 16.88 -3.51 1.03
C GLY A 87 15.81 -4.31 1.79
N ILE A 88 14.55 -4.24 1.36
CA ILE A 88 13.41 -4.93 1.98
C ILE A 88 13.12 -6.20 1.19
N GLY A 89 13.26 -7.34 1.85
CA GLY A 89 12.96 -8.64 1.26
C GLY A 89 11.46 -8.85 1.04
N ILE A 90 11.10 -9.38 -0.13
CA ILE A 90 9.74 -9.79 -0.47
C ILE A 90 9.69 -11.32 -0.46
N ALA A 91 8.77 -11.87 0.33
CA ALA A 91 8.60 -13.31 0.47
C ALA A 91 7.14 -13.68 0.73
N SER A 92 6.82 -14.95 0.54
CA SER A 92 5.57 -15.54 1.01
C SER A 92 5.46 -15.35 2.54
N PRO A 93 4.27 -15.00 3.07
CA PRO A 93 4.04 -14.94 4.52
C PRO A 93 3.87 -16.35 5.14
N TYR A 94 4.01 -17.41 4.35
CA TYR A 94 3.94 -18.83 4.71
C TYR A 94 5.22 -19.55 4.34
#